data_AF-A0A829ERS8-F1
#
_entry.id   AF-A0A829ERS8-F1
#
_cell.length_a   1.000
_cell.length_b   1.000
_cell.length_c   1.000
_cell.angle_alpha   90.00
_cell.angle_beta   90.00
_cell.angle_gamma   90.00
#
_symmetry.space_group_name_H-M   'P 1'
#
loop_
_entity.id
_entity.type
_entity.pdbx_description
1 polymer ?
#
loop_
_entity_poly.entity_id
_entity_poly.type
_entity_poly.pdbx_seq_one_letter_code
_entity_poly.pdbx_strand_id
1 'polypeptide(L)' 'MTQTTIGVVVEKSRDNLVFVTEIQTGRAFVVTDKAAKAYQNGNILTLNLTTKMFVDAVENYPFV' A
#
# COMPACT_ATOMS: atom_id res chain seq x y z
N MET A 1 -11.20 -6.92 -18.28
CA MET A 1 -11.21 -5.77 -17.35
C MET A 1 -9.83 -5.71 -16.72
N THR A 2 -9.05 -4.67 -16.99
CA THR A 2 -7.65 -4.57 -16.54
C THR A 2 -7.65 -4.37 -15.03
N GLN A 3 -7.28 -5.39 -14.27
CA GLN A 3 -7.17 -5.29 -12.82
C GLN A 3 -6.14 -4.20 -12.50
N THR A 4 -6.63 -3.08 -11.99
CA THR A 4 -5.83 -1.84 -11.82
C THR A 4 -5.39 -1.63 -10.38
N THR A 5 -5.71 -2.58 -9.52
CA THR A 5 -5.32 -2.60 -8.11
C THR A 5 -4.40 -3.79 -7.86
N ILE A 6 -3.36 -3.56 -7.06
CA ILE A 6 -2.38 -4.57 -6.68
C ILE A 6 -2.25 -4.62 -5.15
N GLY A 7 -1.92 -5.80 -4.62
CA GLY A 7 -1.62 -5.99 -3.21
C GLY A 7 -0.15 -5.68 -2.92
N VAL A 8 0.11 -4.86 -1.91
CA VAL A 8 1.43 -4.34 -1.60
C VAL A 8 1.69 -4.39 -0.11
N VAL A 9 2.92 -4.67 0.30
CA VAL A 9 3.35 -4.62 1.70
C VAL A 9 4.15 -3.35 1.94
N VAL A 10 3.88 -2.66 3.05
CA VAL A 10 4.62 -1.47 3.47
C VAL A 10 5.93 -1.92 4.09
N GLU A 11 7.04 -1.48 3.51
CA GLU A 11 8.39 -1.72 4.05
C GLU A 11 8.76 -0.63 5.06
N LYS A 12 8.41 0.61 4.70
CA LYS A 12 8.76 1.80 5.46
C LYS A 12 7.83 2.94 5.12
N SER A 13 7.54 3.76 6.11
CA SER A 13 6.92 5.06 5.90
C SER A 13 7.82 6.18 6.42
N ARG A 14 7.87 7.30 5.71
CA ARG A 14 8.59 8.50 6.12
C ARG A 14 7.88 9.75 5.59
N ASP A 15 7.57 10.67 6.49
CA ASP A 15 6.92 11.94 6.17
C ASP A 15 5.61 11.77 5.40
N ASN A 16 5.61 11.97 4.08
CA ASN A 16 4.49 11.77 3.17
C ASN A 16 4.77 10.68 2.11
N LEU A 17 5.80 9.85 2.32
CA LEU A 17 6.21 8.79 1.41
C LEU A 17 6.03 7.42 2.07
N VAL A 18 5.45 6.50 1.32
CA VAL A 18 5.23 5.12 1.71
C VAL A 18 5.98 4.23 0.74
N PHE A 19 6.96 3.52 1.25
CA PHE A 19 7.74 2.54 0.51
C PHE A 19 7.03 1.21 0.62
N VAL A 20 6.69 0.65 -0.52
CA VAL A 20 5.88 -0.56 -0.62
C VAL A 20 6.46 -1.52 -1.65
N THR A 21 6.27 -2.81 -1.40
CA THR A 21 6.66 -3.89 -2.29
C THR A 21 5.41 -4.62 -2.75
N GLU A 22 5.23 -4.79 -4.06
CA GLU A 22 4.14 -5.62 -4.59
C GLU A 22 4.34 -7.08 -4.20
N ILE A 23 3.28 -7.69 -3.66
CA ILE A 23 3.32 -9.05 -3.13
C ILE A 23 3.54 -10.08 -4.24
N GLN A 24 2.94 -9.87 -5.42
CA GLN A 24 2.99 -10.86 -6.50
C GLN A 24 4.32 -10.88 -7.26
N THR A 25 4.96 -9.72 -7.42
CA THR A 25 6.14 -9.58 -8.28
C THR A 25 7.40 -9.24 -7.50
N GLY A 26 7.30 -8.84 -6.23
CA GLY A 26 8.41 -8.32 -5.44
C GLY A 26 8.88 -6.94 -5.90
N ARG A 27 8.15 -6.26 -6.78
CA ARG A 27 8.54 -4.95 -7.29
C ARG A 27 8.35 -3.89 -6.23
N ALA A 28 9.39 -3.12 -5.93
CA ALA A 28 9.31 -1.99 -5.02
C ALA A 28 8.85 -0.71 -5.73
N PHE A 29 8.03 0.10 -5.05
CA PHE A 29 7.61 1.43 -5.49
C PHE A 29 7.36 2.34 -4.29
N VAL A 30 7.27 3.63 -4.57
CA VAL A 30 7.03 4.68 -3.57
C VAL A 30 5.73 5.37 -3.90
N VAL A 31 4.87 5.48 -2.90
CA VAL A 31 3.57 6.14 -2.97
C VAL A 31 3.62 7.39 -2.12
N THR A 32 3.13 8.50 -2.64
CA THR A 32 3.01 9.74 -1.86
C THR A 32 1.62 9.79 -1.24
N ASP A 33 1.55 9.77 0.08
CA ASP A 33 0.29 9.81 0.83
C ASP A 33 0.42 10.79 2.01
N LYS A 34 -0.61 11.63 2.23
CA LYS A 34 -0.67 12.53 3.39
C LYS A 34 -0.84 11.76 4.69
N ALA A 35 -1.47 10.59 4.64
CA ALA A 35 -1.63 9.67 5.76
C ALA A 35 -0.45 8.70 5.90
N ALA A 36 0.68 8.92 5.19
CA ALA A 36 1.83 8.01 5.19
C ALA A 36 2.25 7.61 6.61
N LYS A 37 2.28 8.55 7.56
CA LYS A 37 2.68 8.30 8.95
C LYS A 37 1.81 7.28 9.70
N ALA A 38 0.60 6.99 9.22
CA ALA A 38 -0.28 5.99 9.79
C ALA A 38 0.11 4.55 9.39
N TYR A 39 0.86 4.38 8.30
CA TYR A 39 1.27 3.06 7.83
C TYR A 39 2.53 2.57 8.54
N GLN A 40 2.46 1.34 9.03
CA GLN A 40 3.55 0.63 9.69
C GLN A 40 4.19 -0.40 8.75
N ASN A 41 5.44 -0.73 9.02
CA ASN A 41 6.12 -1.84 8.34
C ASN A 41 5.30 -3.13 8.52
N GLY A 42 5.08 -3.87 7.44
CA GLY A 42 4.29 -5.10 7.39
C GLY A 42 2.80 -4.88 7.12
N ASN A 43 2.31 -3.62 7.03
CA ASN A 43 0.94 -3.39 6.59
C ASN A 43 0.74 -3.85 5.15
N ILE A 44 -0.30 -4.63 4.92
CA ILE A 44 -0.71 -5.03 3.58
C ILE A 44 -1.81 -4.07 3.13
N LEU A 45 -1.58 -3.39 2.01
CA LEU A 45 -2.48 -2.40 1.45
C LEU A 45 -2.84 -2.77 0.01
N THR A 46 -3.95 -2.21 -0.47
CA THR A 46 -4.31 -2.27 -1.88
C THR A 46 -3.93 -0.96 -2.55
N LEU A 47 -3.01 -1.00 -3.51
CA LEU A 47 -2.60 0.16 -4.29
C LEU A 47 -3.36 0.19 -5.64
N ASN A 48 -4.03 1.29 -5.92
CA ASN A 48 -4.58 1.56 -7.25
C ASN A 48 -3.50 2.17 -8.15
N LEU A 49 -3.16 1.50 -9.25
CA LEU A 49 -2.11 1.91 -10.18
C LEU A 49 -2.52 3.09 -11.08
N THR A 50 -3.82 3.29 -11.31
CA THR A 50 -4.33 4.43 -12.09
C THR A 50 -4.25 5.71 -11.28
N THR A 51 -4.76 5.68 -10.06
CA THR A 51 -4.80 6.86 -9.19
C THR A 51 -3.51 7.03 -8.38
N LYS A 52 -2.68 5.99 -8.30
CA LYS A 52 -1.47 5.91 -7.46
C LYS A 52 -1.76 6.19 -5.99
N MET A 53 -2.94 5.80 -5.52
CA MET A 53 -3.40 5.98 -4.15
C MET A 53 -3.73 4.62 -3.53
N PHE A 54 -3.53 4.53 -2.21
CA PHE A 54 -4.05 3.40 -1.46
C PHE A 54 -5.57 3.47 -1.47
N VAL A 55 -6.19 2.36 -1.85
CA VAL A 55 -7.62 2.16 -1.68
C VAL A 55 -7.75 1.71 -0.24
N ASP A 56 -8.11 2.65 0.63
CA ASP A 56 -8.15 2.49 2.07
C ASP A 56 -8.70 1.11 2.45
N ALA A 57 -7.93 0.33 3.19
CA ALA A 57 -8.34 -0.98 3.69
C ALA A 57 -9.29 -0.79 4.88
N VAL A 58 -10.34 0.01 4.73
CA VAL A 58 -11.47 0.03 5.67
C VAL A 58 -12.36 -1.18 5.38
N GLU A 59 -11.77 -2.37 5.38
CA GLU A 59 -12.47 -3.64 5.60
C GLU A 59 -11.54 -4.55 6.40
N ASN A 60 -11.54 -4.31 7.72
CA ASN A 60 -11.67 -5.33 8.75
C ASN A 60 -10.97 -6.69 8.48
N TYR A 61 -9.70 -6.82 8.89
CA TYR A 61 -9.12 -8.13 9.19
C TYR A 61 -8.53 -8.14 10.60
N PRO A 62 -9.35 -8.41 11.64
CA PRO A 62 -8.82 -8.94 12.88
C PRO A 62 -8.25 -10.33 12.57
N PHE A 63 -6.93 -10.49 12.65
CA PHE A 63 -6.37 -11.84 12.76
C PHE A 63 -6.50 -12.25 14.23
N VAL A 64 -7.50 -13.08 14.52
CA VAL A 64 -7.60 -13.94 15.72
C VAL A 64 -7.73 -15.38 15.27
#